data_AF-A0A351ZYS1-F1
#
_entry.id   AF-A0A351ZYS1-F1
#
_cell.length_a   1.000
_cell.length_b   1.000
_cell.length_c   1.000
_cell.angle_alpha   90.00
_cell.angle_beta   90.00
_cell.angle_gamma   90.00
#
_symmetry.space_group_name_H-M   'P 1'
#
loop_
_entity.id
_entity.type
_entity.pdbx_description
1 polymer ?
#
loop_
_entity_poly.entity_id
_entity_poly.type
_entity_poly.pdbx_seq_one_letter_code
_entity_poly.pdbx_strand_id
1 'polypeptide(L)'
;MNLHPSVTTVYDPQHALFGRLVRLCFSFAGCYWILIYALQWLSLIDHDQLRDFRSGQTMIYFILLSLWGIEYLRETRRLKLLIRRSEELDVRVSKVELNDLSPKTGSFAILHPVGPGSSAIAWVFPVLNVTGLAVALYLIAQRYIVAISAL
;
A
#
# COMPACT_ATOMS: atom_id res chain seq x y z
N MET A 1 19.89 -3.39 -6.02
CA MET A 1 20.29 -2.44 -7.08
C MET A 1 20.67 -1.14 -6.39
N ASN A 2 21.91 -0.69 -6.50
CA ASN A 2 22.35 0.52 -5.80
C ASN A 2 21.83 1.73 -6.59
N LEU A 3 20.83 2.43 -6.06
CA LEU A 3 20.26 3.65 -6.62
C LEU A 3 21.11 4.86 -6.19
N HIS A 4 21.02 5.96 -6.94
CA HIS A 4 21.68 7.20 -6.58
C HIS A 4 21.14 7.76 -5.25
N PRO A 5 21.97 8.35 -4.37
CA PRO A 5 21.55 8.89 -3.07
C PRO A 5 20.37 9.87 -3.14
N SER A 6 20.28 10.67 -4.20
CA SER A 6 19.16 11.62 -4.39
C SER A 6 17.81 10.92 -4.59
N VAL A 7 17.82 9.69 -5.12
CA VAL A 7 16.62 8.89 -5.34
C VAL A 7 16.27 8.10 -4.07
N THR A 8 17.27 7.48 -3.44
CA THR A 8 17.07 6.65 -2.22
C THR A 8 16.53 7.46 -1.06
N THR A 9 17.09 8.65 -0.81
CA THR A 9 16.69 9.53 0.30
C THR A 9 15.22 9.93 0.26
N VAL A 10 14.63 10.02 -0.93
CA VAL A 10 13.22 10.37 -1.12
C VAL A 10 12.33 9.14 -1.13
N TYR A 11 12.76 8.07 -1.81
CA TYR A 11 11.94 6.90 -2.09
C TYR A 11 11.92 5.88 -0.94
N ASP A 12 13.10 5.50 -0.43
CA ASP A 12 13.25 4.36 0.48
C ASP A 12 12.46 4.53 1.79
N PRO A 13 12.46 5.71 2.45
CA PRO A 13 11.69 5.90 3.67
C PRO A 13 10.18 5.71 3.46
N GLN A 14 9.63 6.30 2.38
CA GLN A 14 8.20 6.20 2.08
C GLN A 14 7.81 4.78 1.68
N HIS A 15 8.64 4.12 0.88
CA HIS A 15 8.40 2.74 0.44
C HIS A 15 8.43 1.77 1.62
N ALA A 16 9.44 1.91 2.49
CA ALA A 16 9.55 1.09 3.69
C ALA A 16 8.36 1.31 4.63
N LEU A 17 7.94 2.55 4.85
CA LEU A 17 6.80 2.87 5.71
C LEU A 17 5.49 2.32 5.14
N PHE A 18 5.18 2.58 3.87
CA PHE A 18 3.97 2.06 3.23
C PHE A 18 3.93 0.52 3.26
N GLY A 19 5.05 -0.13 2.93
CA GLY A 19 5.15 -1.59 3.00
C GLY A 19 4.96 -2.15 4.42
N ARG A 20 5.42 -1.44 5.46
CA ARG A 20 5.12 -1.82 6.86
C ARG A 20 3.64 -1.67 7.19
N LEU A 21 3.01 -0.55 6.82
CA LEU A 21 1.59 -0.30 7.09
C LEU A 21 0.70 -1.34 6.41
N VAL A 22 0.94 -1.63 5.12
CA VAL A 22 0.20 -2.65 4.38
C VAL A 22 0.33 -4.03 5.04
N ARG A 23 1.55 -4.42 5.43
CA ARG A 23 1.79 -5.70 6.14
C ARG A 23 1.05 -5.76 7.47
N LEU A 24 1.07 -4.68 8.25
CA LEU A 24 0.32 -4.60 9.51
C LEU A 24 -1.18 -4.76 9.26
N CYS A 25 -1.75 -4.11 8.24
CA CYS A 25 -3.15 -4.29 7.89
C CYS A 25 -3.48 -5.74 7.50
N PHE A 26 -2.63 -6.38 6.70
CA PHE A 26 -2.78 -7.80 6.37
C PHE A 26 -2.67 -8.70 7.61
N SER A 27 -1.76 -8.40 8.54
CA SER A 27 -1.65 -9.13 9.80
C SER A 27 -2.89 -8.98 10.65
N PHE A 28 -3.43 -7.78 10.82
CA PHE A 28 -4.66 -7.57 11.58
C PHE A 28 -5.89 -8.22 10.93
N ALA A 29 -6.01 -8.14 9.60
CA ALA A 29 -7.04 -8.87 8.86
C ALA A 29 -6.89 -10.39 9.02
N GLY A 30 -5.65 -10.90 8.95
CA GLY A 30 -5.31 -12.30 9.18
C GLY A 30 -5.70 -12.79 10.58
N CYS A 31 -5.34 -12.03 11.63
CA CYS A 31 -5.70 -12.35 13.00
C CYS A 31 -7.22 -12.39 13.22
N TYR A 32 -8.00 -11.66 12.43
CA TYR A 32 -9.46 -11.66 12.56
C TYR A 32 -10.06 -13.03 12.21
N TRP A 33 -9.43 -13.82 11.34
CA TRP A 33 -9.87 -15.20 11.07
C TRP A 33 -9.84 -16.07 12.32
N ILE A 34 -8.85 -15.89 13.19
CA ILE A 34 -8.77 -16.62 14.47
C ILE A 34 -10.03 -16.34 15.29
N LEU A 35 -10.47 -15.08 15.31
CA LEU A 35 -11.66 -14.66 16.02
C LEU A 35 -12.94 -15.22 15.39
N ILE A 36 -13.08 -15.19 14.06
CA ILE A 36 -14.21 -15.86 13.36
C ILE A 36 -14.29 -17.33 13.73
N TYR A 37 -13.16 -18.04 13.67
CA TYR A 37 -13.12 -19.48 13.97
C TYR A 37 -13.39 -19.77 15.44
N ALA A 38 -12.92 -18.93 16.36
CA ALA A 38 -13.23 -19.04 17.78
C ALA A 38 -14.73 -18.87 18.06
N LEU A 39 -15.37 -17.85 17.47
CA LEU A 39 -16.82 -17.62 17.58
C LEU A 39 -17.63 -18.79 17.02
N GLN A 40 -17.23 -19.29 15.85
CA GLN A 40 -17.86 -20.46 15.24
C GLN A 40 -17.71 -21.70 16.13
N TRP A 41 -16.52 -21.95 16.67
CA TRP A 41 -16.25 -23.09 17.55
C TRP A 41 -17.09 -23.06 18.83
N LEU A 42 -17.23 -21.88 19.43
CA LEU A 42 -18.04 -21.67 20.63
C LEU A 42 -19.56 -21.63 20.35
N SER A 43 -19.98 -21.76 19.08
CA SER A 43 -21.38 -21.66 18.67
C SER A 43 -22.06 -20.36 19.12
N LEU A 44 -21.29 -19.27 19.23
CA LEU A 44 -21.78 -17.95 19.63
C LEU A 44 -22.39 -17.17 18.46
N ILE A 45 -22.19 -17.67 17.24
CA ILE A 45 -22.67 -17.06 16.00
C ILE A 45 -23.34 -18.10 15.12
N ASP A 46 -24.37 -17.67 14.43
CA ASP A 46 -25.17 -18.44 13.50
C ASP A 46 -24.63 -18.35 12.06
N HIS A 47 -25.17 -19.17 11.15
CA HIS A 47 -24.64 -19.34 9.80
C HIS A 47 -24.64 -18.04 8.98
N ASP A 48 -25.65 -17.19 9.16
CA ASP A 48 -25.75 -15.92 8.45
C ASP A 48 -24.71 -14.91 8.95
N GLN A 49 -24.51 -14.80 10.27
CA GLN A 49 -23.45 -13.97 10.85
C GLN A 49 -22.05 -14.41 10.41
N LEU A 50 -21.81 -15.73 10.37
CA LEU A 50 -20.55 -16.29 9.88
C LEU A 50 -20.30 -15.91 8.42
N ARG A 51 -21.34 -15.95 7.56
CA ARG A 51 -21.25 -15.52 6.16
C ARG A 51 -20.92 -14.03 6.06
N ASP A 52 -21.54 -13.20 6.87
CA ASP A 52 -21.30 -11.75 6.90
C ASP A 52 -19.88 -11.38 7.37
N PHE A 53 -19.34 -12.11 8.34
CA PHE A 53 -17.95 -11.92 8.75
C PHE A 53 -16.96 -12.32 7.67
N ARG A 54 -17.21 -13.44 6.97
CA ARG A 54 -16.35 -13.91 5.87
C ARG A 54 -16.41 -12.98 4.66
N SER A 55 -17.60 -12.50 4.28
CA SER A 55 -17.76 -11.57 3.16
C SER A 55 -17.09 -10.23 3.45
N GLY A 56 -17.20 -9.74 4.68
CA GLY A 56 -16.50 -8.54 5.15
C GLY A 56 -14.98 -8.68 5.04
N GLN A 57 -14.43 -9.84 5.40
CA GLN A 57 -13.00 -10.12 5.22
C GLN A 57 -12.58 -10.12 3.76
N THR A 58 -13.35 -10.75 2.87
CA THR A 58 -13.05 -10.73 1.42
C THR A 58 -12.92 -9.31 0.88
N MET A 59 -13.80 -8.39 1.29
CA MET A 59 -13.73 -6.99 0.87
C MET A 59 -12.45 -6.30 1.38
N ILE A 60 -12.07 -6.53 2.64
CA ILE A 60 -10.82 -5.98 3.22
C ILE A 60 -9.61 -6.47 2.43
N TYR A 61 -9.53 -7.78 2.16
CA TYR A 61 -8.43 -8.33 1.36
C TYR A 61 -8.41 -7.78 -0.06
N PHE A 62 -9.56 -7.59 -0.70
CA PHE A 62 -9.64 -7.01 -2.03
C PHE A 62 -9.05 -5.60 -2.09
N ILE A 63 -9.36 -4.75 -1.08
CA ILE A 63 -8.79 -3.40 -0.96
C ILE A 63 -7.28 -3.48 -0.75
N LEU A 64 -6.81 -4.28 0.21
CA LEU A 64 -5.39 -4.40 0.54
C LEU A 64 -4.57 -4.95 -0.62
N LEU A 65 -5.08 -5.96 -1.32
CA LEU A 65 -4.44 -6.53 -2.51
C LEU A 65 -4.40 -5.52 -3.66
N SER A 66 -5.44 -4.71 -3.82
CA SER A 66 -5.48 -3.65 -4.83
C SER A 66 -4.44 -2.58 -4.53
N LEU A 67 -4.33 -2.11 -3.29
CA LEU A 67 -3.30 -1.14 -2.87
C LEU A 67 -1.89 -1.68 -3.09
N TRP A 68 -1.65 -2.91 -2.64
CA TRP A 68 -0.35 -3.56 -2.82
C TRP A 68 -0.03 -3.77 -4.32
N GLY A 69 -0.99 -4.25 -5.11
CA GLY A 69 -0.82 -4.51 -6.54
C GLY A 69 -0.57 -3.24 -7.35
N ILE A 70 -1.29 -2.15 -7.05
CA ILE A 70 -1.04 -0.83 -7.67
C ILE A 70 0.39 -0.39 -7.38
N GLU A 71 0.84 -0.48 -6.13
CA GLU A 71 2.19 -0.04 -5.78
C GLU A 71 3.27 -0.93 -6.42
N TYR A 72 3.05 -2.24 -6.52
CA TYR A 72 3.95 -3.16 -7.23
C TYR A 72 4.08 -2.81 -8.73
N LEU A 73 2.96 -2.52 -9.40
CA LEU A 73 2.97 -2.06 -10.80
C LEU A 73 3.72 -0.73 -10.94
N ARG A 74 3.57 0.18 -9.98
CA ARG A 74 4.28 1.47 -9.99
C ARG A 74 5.77 1.29 -9.76
N GLU A 75 6.17 0.43 -8.84
CA GLU A 75 7.58 0.08 -8.63
C GLU A 75 8.22 -0.43 -9.91
N THR A 76 7.54 -1.34 -10.61
CA THR A 76 7.98 -1.84 -11.92
C THR A 76 8.14 -0.71 -12.94
N ARG A 77 7.20 0.24 -12.99
CA ARG A 77 7.28 1.40 -13.89
C ARG A 77 8.43 2.34 -13.54
N ARG A 78 8.69 2.57 -12.24
CA ARG A 78 9.82 3.39 -11.76
C ARG A 78 11.16 2.78 -12.14
N LEU A 79 11.32 1.47 -11.95
CA LEU A 79 12.53 0.74 -12.35
C LEU A 79 12.76 0.84 -13.86
N LYS A 80 11.72 0.62 -14.68
CA LYS A 80 11.82 0.80 -16.14
C LYS A 80 12.21 2.21 -16.54
N LEU A 81 11.69 3.22 -15.83
CA LEU A 81 12.02 4.62 -16.07
C LEU A 81 13.49 4.91 -15.76
N LEU A 82 14.01 4.39 -14.64
CA LEU A 82 15.42 4.52 -14.27
C LEU A 82 16.36 3.84 -15.28
N ILE A 83 16.02 2.63 -15.73
CA ILE A 83 16.79 1.90 -16.74
C ILE A 83 16.82 2.70 -18.05
N ARG A 84 15.66 3.12 -18.55
CA ARG A 84 15.57 3.91 -19.77
C ARG A 84 16.37 5.21 -19.69
N ARG A 85 16.30 5.93 -18.56
CA ARG A 85 17.10 7.15 -18.38
C ARG A 85 18.60 6.88 -18.31
N SER A 86 19.00 5.75 -17.73
CA SER A 86 20.40 5.34 -17.72
C SER A 86 20.94 5.05 -19.12
N GLU A 87 20.12 4.42 -19.98
CA GLU A 87 20.45 4.17 -21.40
C GLU A 87 20.51 5.48 -22.20
N GLU A 88 19.57 6.40 -21.99
CA GLU A 88 19.55 7.70 -22.68
C GLU A 88 20.74 8.59 -22.33
N LEU A 89 21.27 8.47 -21.10
CA LEU A 89 22.40 9.27 -20.62
C LEU A 89 23.76 8.56 -20.78
N ASP A 90 23.78 7.31 -21.25
CA ASP A 90 24.95 6.43 -21.30
C ASP A 90 25.70 6.35 -19.95
N VAL A 91 24.94 6.26 -18.86
CA VAL A 91 25.47 6.13 -17.50
C VAL A 91 24.90 4.91 -16.80
N ARG A 92 25.57 4.44 -15.74
CA ARG A 92 25.02 3.40 -14.87
C ARG A 92 23.79 3.93 -14.12
N VAL A 93 22.80 3.07 -13.86
CA VAL A 93 21.58 3.47 -13.10
C VAL A 93 21.90 4.08 -11.72
N SER A 94 23.00 3.64 -11.08
CA SER A 94 23.47 4.20 -9.80
C SER A 94 23.91 5.68 -9.89
N LYS A 95 24.07 6.22 -11.10
CA LYS A 95 24.48 7.59 -11.39
C LYS A 95 23.32 8.47 -11.88
N VAL A 96 22.13 7.92 -12.09
CA VAL A 96 20.95 8.68 -12.50
C VAL A 96 20.43 9.46 -11.31
N GLU A 97 20.48 10.79 -11.38
CA GLU A 97 20.03 11.68 -10.33
C GLU A 97 18.51 11.91 -10.41
N LEU A 98 17.93 12.43 -9.33
CA LEU A 98 16.50 12.76 -9.30
C LEU A 98 16.15 13.88 -10.30
N ASN A 99 17.09 14.78 -10.57
CA ASN A 99 16.93 15.87 -11.52
C ASN A 99 16.83 15.38 -12.98
N ASP A 100 17.54 14.30 -13.31
CA ASP A 100 17.47 13.63 -14.63
C ASP A 100 16.09 13.01 -14.90
N LEU A 101 15.31 12.82 -13.84
CA LEU A 101 13.97 12.26 -13.89
C LEU A 101 12.89 13.33 -14.02
N SER A 102 13.23 14.62 -13.96
CA SER A 102 12.28 15.71 -14.18
C SER A 102 11.70 15.64 -15.61
N PRO A 103 10.38 15.77 -15.81
CA PRO A 103 9.30 16.12 -14.86
C PRO A 103 8.60 14.92 -14.18
N LYS A 104 9.11 13.70 -14.34
CA LYS A 104 8.47 12.45 -13.86
C LYS A 104 8.78 12.09 -12.40
N THR A 105 9.37 13.02 -11.63
CA THR A 105 9.71 12.85 -10.21
C THR A 105 8.50 12.45 -9.36
N GLY A 106 7.30 12.93 -9.70
CA GLY A 106 6.05 12.55 -9.02
C GLY A 106 5.72 11.05 -9.08
N SER A 107 6.33 10.27 -9.99
CA SER A 107 6.16 8.81 -10.01
C SER A 107 6.74 8.11 -8.77
N PHE A 108 7.68 8.76 -8.07
CA PHE A 108 8.30 8.28 -6.83
C PHE A 108 7.52 8.65 -5.57
N ALA A 109 6.44 9.44 -5.69
CA ALA A 109 5.57 9.77 -4.56
C ALA A 109 4.73 8.55 -4.14
N ILE A 110 4.80 8.17 -2.86
CA ILE A 110 4.03 7.04 -2.32
C ILE A 110 3.03 7.51 -1.27
N LEU A 111 3.49 8.29 -0.30
CA LEU A 111 2.67 8.81 0.81
C LEU A 111 2.54 10.33 0.75
N HIS A 112 3.54 11.01 0.20
CA HIS A 112 3.56 12.45 0.01
C HIS A 112 4.10 12.77 -1.40
N PRO A 113 3.66 13.87 -2.02
CA PRO A 113 4.20 14.28 -3.32
C PRO A 113 5.68 14.62 -3.21
N VAL A 114 6.39 14.50 -4.33
CA VAL A 114 7.82 14.82 -4.44
C VAL A 114 8.02 15.86 -5.54
N GLY A 115 8.70 16.95 -5.21
CA GLY A 115 9.18 17.98 -6.16
C GLY A 115 8.49 19.35 -6.02
N PRO A 116 9.18 20.46 -6.39
CA PRO A 116 8.60 21.80 -6.40
C PRO A 116 7.58 21.94 -7.56
N GLY A 117 6.39 22.48 -7.28
CA GLY A 117 5.34 22.65 -8.29
C GLY A 117 4.52 21.40 -8.60
N SER A 118 4.39 20.49 -7.62
CA SER A 118 3.57 19.26 -7.68
C SER A 118 2.22 19.51 -8.37
N SER A 119 2.11 19.09 -9.63
CA SER A 119 0.84 19.10 -10.35
C SER A 119 -0.20 18.27 -9.59
N ALA A 120 -1.49 18.55 -9.79
CA ALA A 120 -2.58 17.79 -9.14
C ALA A 120 -2.44 16.26 -9.32
N ILE A 121 -1.81 15.83 -10.41
CA ILE A 121 -1.56 14.41 -10.73
C ILE A 121 -0.55 13.77 -9.74
N ALA A 122 0.42 14.52 -9.22
CA ALA A 122 1.41 14.00 -8.28
C ALA A 122 0.80 13.64 -6.91
N TRP A 123 -0.38 14.19 -6.58
CA TRP A 123 -1.12 13.89 -5.36
C TRP A 123 -2.05 12.68 -5.47
N VAL A 124 -2.40 12.25 -6.69
CA VAL A 124 -3.41 11.19 -6.90
C VAL A 124 -3.03 9.91 -6.16
N PHE A 125 -1.79 9.44 -6.32
CA PHE A 125 -1.35 8.19 -5.69
C PHE A 125 -1.11 8.30 -4.18
N PRO A 126 -0.45 9.35 -3.66
CA PRO A 126 -0.42 9.61 -2.22
C PRO A 126 -1.80 9.59 -1.57
N VAL A 127 -2.77 10.30 -2.16
CA VAL A 127 -4.15 10.34 -1.65
C VAL A 127 -4.80 8.97 -1.72
N LEU A 128 -4.67 8.25 -2.83
CA LEU A 128 -5.22 6.90 -2.98
C LEU A 128 -4.63 5.93 -1.96
N ASN A 129 -3.32 5.96 -1.75
CA ASN A 129 -2.63 5.08 -0.81
C ASN A 129 -3.05 5.37 0.64
N VAL A 130 -3.08 6.65 1.04
CA VAL A 130 -3.48 7.06 2.39
C VAL A 130 -4.94 6.77 2.64
N THR A 131 -5.83 7.14 1.71
CA THR A 131 -7.27 6.89 1.85
C THR A 131 -7.59 5.40 1.84
N GLY A 132 -6.98 4.62 0.95
CA GLY A 132 -7.15 3.18 0.92
C GLY A 132 -6.69 2.50 2.20
N LEU A 133 -5.53 2.89 2.75
CA LEU A 133 -5.06 2.38 4.04
C LEU A 133 -6.01 2.75 5.18
N ALA A 134 -6.50 3.99 5.21
CA ALA A 134 -7.44 4.46 6.22
C ALA A 134 -8.77 3.70 6.15
N VAL A 135 -9.31 3.49 4.95
CA VAL A 135 -10.53 2.70 4.72
C VAL A 135 -10.33 1.25 5.14
N ALA A 136 -9.20 0.63 4.78
CA ALA A 136 -8.91 -0.73 5.19
C ALA A 136 -8.82 -0.87 6.71
N LEU A 137 -8.10 0.03 7.39
CA LEU A 137 -8.01 0.06 8.86
C LEU A 137 -9.36 0.27 9.52
N TYR A 138 -10.17 1.20 9.01
CA TYR A 138 -11.52 1.45 9.50
C TYR A 138 -12.39 0.20 9.39
N LEU A 139 -12.39 -0.47 8.23
CA LEU A 139 -13.17 -1.69 8.03
C LEU A 139 -12.67 -2.82 8.92
N ILE A 140 -11.35 -2.98 9.09
CA ILE A 140 -10.78 -3.96 10.03
C ILE A 140 -11.29 -3.67 11.45
N ALA A 141 -11.13 -2.44 11.94
CA ALA A 141 -11.54 -2.05 13.29
C ALA A 141 -13.04 -2.27 13.51
N GLN A 142 -13.88 -1.87 12.54
CA GLN A 142 -15.32 -2.11 12.57
C GLN A 142 -15.64 -3.60 12.73
N ARG A 143 -14.94 -4.48 11.99
CA ARG A 143 -15.17 -5.93 12.07
C ARG A 143 -14.81 -6.48 13.44
N TYR A 144 -13.69 -6.06 14.02
CA TYR A 144 -13.33 -6.42 15.39
C TYR A 144 -14.39 -5.96 16.40
N ILE A 145 -14.89 -4.73 16.29
CA ILE A 145 -15.93 -4.20 17.19
C ILE A 145 -17.20 -5.05 17.12
N VAL A 146 -17.70 -5.32 15.89
CA VAL A 146 -18.92 -6.12 15.70
C VAL A 146 -18.74 -7.52 16.27
N ALA A 147 -17.60 -8.16 16.02
CA ALA A 147 -17.38 -9.52 16.48
C ALA A 147 -17.18 -9.62 18.00
N ILE A 148 -16.57 -8.61 18.63
CA ILE A 148 -16.46 -8.53 20.09
C ILE A 148 -17.83 -8.25 20.73
N SER A 149 -18.69 -7.44 20.09
CA SER A 149 -20.05 -7.19 20.60
C SER A 149 -20.98 -8.40 20.50
N ALA A 150 -20.56 -9.45 19.77
CA ALA A 150 -21.29 -10.71 19.66
C ALA A 150 -20.80 -11.78 20.67
N LEU A 151 -19.74 -11.50 21.43
CA LEU A 151 -19.32 -12.30 22.60
C LEU A 151 -20.22 -11.99 23.80
#